data_AF-A0A6P0U7N5-F1
#
_entry.id   AF-A0A6P0U7N5-F1
#
_cell.length_a   1.000
_cell.length_b   1.000
_cell.length_c   1.000
_cell.angle_alpha   90.00
_cell.angle_beta   90.00
_cell.angle_gamma   90.00
#
_symmetry.space_group_name_H-M   'P 1'
#
loop_
_entity.id
_entity.type
_entity.pdbx_description
1 polymer ?
#
loop_
_entity_poly.entity_id
_entity_poly.type
_entity_poly.pdbx_seq_one_letter_code
_entity_poly.pdbx_strand_id
1 'polypeptide(L)'
;MQKWVLKWGVKTGIIASSLLFALIHFRYDIIPLFVLGLILSILYFKNHNLISPIIFHSFYNTLVAIVSAINFFLKPETERNMFMSVETYQNHLQSLLSQRFFLIFVSASFVIYFIYKNFPKNNAIIPYHANSAKIHERN
;
A
#
# COMPACT_ATOMS: atom_id res chain seq x y z
N MET A 1 -3.53 14.44 0.94
CA MET A 1 -3.51 14.37 -0.54
C MET A 1 -4.11 15.61 -1.21
N GLN A 2 -5.42 15.89 -1.11
CA GLN A 2 -6.07 16.98 -1.90
C GLN A 2 -5.40 18.35 -1.79
N LYS A 3 -5.09 18.83 -0.58
CA LYS A 3 -4.40 20.13 -0.38
C LYS A 3 -3.04 20.19 -1.09
N TRP A 4 -2.31 19.06 -1.12
CA TRP A 4 -1.01 18.98 -1.78
C TRP A 4 -1.13 18.86 -3.30
N VAL A 5 -2.20 18.21 -3.78
CA VAL A 5 -2.54 18.21 -5.21
C VAL A 5 -2.84 19.62 -5.71
N LEU A 6 -3.61 20.40 -4.95
CA LEU A 6 -3.91 21.80 -5.28
C LEU A 6 -2.66 22.67 -5.28
N LYS A 7 -1.72 22.44 -4.36
CA LYS A 7 -0.51 23.27 -4.20
C LYS A 7 0.62 22.90 -5.17
N TRP A 8 0.83 21.60 -5.43
CA TRP A 8 2.04 21.08 -6.09
C TRP A 8 1.75 20.21 -7.32
N GLY A 9 0.47 20.07 -7.71
CA GLY A 9 0.03 19.22 -8.81
C GLY A 9 -0.27 17.79 -8.39
N VAL A 10 -0.99 17.07 -9.26
CA VAL A 10 -1.50 15.71 -8.97
C VAL A 10 -0.37 14.73 -8.68
N LYS A 11 0.68 14.72 -9.51
CA LYS A 11 1.79 13.75 -9.35
C LYS A 11 2.51 13.95 -8.02
N THR A 12 2.93 15.18 -7.74
CA THR A 12 3.62 15.54 -6.50
C THR A 12 2.75 15.31 -5.29
N GLY A 13 1.46 15.67 -5.37
CA GLY A 13 0.51 15.47 -4.28
C GLY A 13 0.34 14.00 -3.91
N ILE A 14 0.25 13.10 -4.90
CA ILE A 14 0.16 11.64 -4.70
C ILE A 14 1.45 11.10 -4.09
N ILE A 15 2.60 11.40 -4.70
CA ILE A 15 3.90 10.87 -4.26
C ILE A 15 4.21 11.36 -2.84
N ALA A 16 4.09 12.66 -2.58
CA ALA A 16 4.37 13.22 -1.27
C ALA A 16 3.45 12.62 -0.21
N SER A 17 2.14 12.51 -0.46
CA SER A 17 1.22 11.95 0.55
C SER A 17 1.45 10.48 0.81
N SER A 18 1.84 9.72 -0.22
CA SER A 18 2.18 8.30 -0.07
C SER A 18 3.49 8.13 0.71
N LEU A 19 4.47 9.01 0.50
CA LEU A 19 5.73 9.03 1.23
C LEU A 19 5.51 9.38 2.70
N LEU A 20 4.74 10.45 2.96
CA LEU A 20 4.38 10.79 4.34
C LEU A 20 3.66 9.63 5.02
N PHE A 21 2.68 9.01 4.34
CA PHE A 21 1.97 7.83 4.85
C PHE A 21 2.96 6.73 5.25
N ALA A 22 3.92 6.38 4.40
CA ALA A 22 4.91 5.34 4.73
C ALA A 22 5.79 5.71 5.93
N LEU A 23 6.28 6.95 5.99
CA LEU A 23 7.22 7.40 7.02
C LEU A 23 6.61 7.47 8.42
N ILE A 24 5.34 7.90 8.54
CA ILE A 24 4.68 8.02 9.85
C ILE A 24 4.40 6.67 10.53
N HIS A 25 4.56 5.55 9.81
CA HIS A 25 4.38 4.22 10.39
C HIS A 25 5.59 3.76 11.20
N PHE A 26 6.75 4.39 11.05
CA PHE A 26 7.98 4.08 11.81
C PHE A 26 8.30 2.57 11.92
N ARG A 27 8.16 1.86 10.80
CA ARG A 27 8.37 0.42 10.69
C ARG A 27 9.32 0.08 9.55
N TYR A 28 9.82 -1.15 9.51
CA TYR A 28 10.74 -1.63 8.48
C TYR A 28 10.08 -1.80 7.09
N ASP A 29 8.76 -1.86 7.02
CA ASP A 29 7.97 -2.08 5.80
C ASP A 29 7.59 -0.78 5.07
N ILE A 30 8.49 0.21 5.10
CA ILE A 30 8.30 1.53 4.46
C ILE A 30 8.00 1.41 2.96
N ILE A 31 8.72 0.54 2.24
CA ILE A 31 8.57 0.39 0.79
C ILE A 31 7.16 -0.16 0.45
N PRO A 32 6.69 -1.28 1.03
CA PRO A 32 5.32 -1.74 0.86
C PRO A 32 4.25 -0.69 1.21
N LEU A 33 4.44 0.05 2.32
CA LEU A 33 3.49 1.09 2.75
C LEU A 33 3.44 2.26 1.77
N PHE A 34 4.58 2.66 1.23
CA PHE A 34 4.65 3.70 0.20
C PHE A 34 3.88 3.29 -1.06
N VAL A 35 4.11 2.06 -1.53
CA VAL A 35 3.41 1.48 -2.69
C VAL A 35 1.90 1.38 -2.43
N LEU A 36 1.48 0.96 -1.24
CA LEU A 36 0.07 0.95 -0.85
C LEU A 36 -0.52 2.37 -0.91
N GLY A 37 0.18 3.37 -0.37
CA GLY A 37 -0.23 4.78 -0.46
C GLY A 37 -0.45 5.25 -1.90
N LEU A 38 0.43 4.86 -2.83
CA LEU A 38 0.27 5.15 -4.25
C LEU A 38 -1.00 4.49 -4.82
N ILE A 39 -1.20 3.20 -4.56
CA ILE A 39 -2.37 2.45 -5.04
C ILE A 39 -3.67 3.07 -4.53
N LEU A 40 -3.75 3.39 -3.22
CA LEU A 40 -4.92 4.02 -2.62
C LEU A 40 -5.23 5.38 -3.25
N SER A 41 -4.19 6.18 -3.50
CA SER A 41 -4.34 7.47 -4.17
C SER A 41 -4.83 7.31 -5.61
N ILE A 42 -4.30 6.34 -6.35
CA ILE A 42 -4.73 6.03 -7.73
C ILE A 42 -6.19 5.55 -7.74
N LEU A 43 -6.59 4.66 -6.83
CA LEU A 43 -7.98 4.21 -6.72
C LEU A 43 -8.94 5.38 -6.43
N TYR A 44 -8.53 6.29 -5.56
CA TYR A 44 -9.31 7.50 -5.26
C TYR A 44 -9.50 8.38 -6.50
N PHE A 45 -8.44 8.59 -7.30
CA PHE A 45 -8.51 9.34 -8.55
C PHE A 45 -9.32 8.63 -9.63
N LYS A 46 -9.18 7.31 -9.76
CA LYS A 46 -9.84 6.52 -10.80
C LYS A 46 -11.35 6.42 -10.58
N ASN A 47 -11.76 6.17 -9.34
CA ASN A 47 -13.15 5.89 -9.00
C ASN A 47 -13.91 7.15 -8.55
N HIS A 48 -13.19 8.27 -8.39
CA HIS A 48 -13.70 9.50 -7.80
C HIS A 48 -14.48 9.28 -6.49
N ASN A 49 -14.09 8.27 -5.71
CA ASN A 49 -14.84 7.83 -4.53
C ASN A 49 -13.88 7.39 -3.41
N LEU A 50 -14.18 7.77 -2.17
CA LEU A 50 -13.43 7.34 -0.98
C LEU A 50 -13.72 5.89 -0.57
N ILE A 51 -14.88 5.34 -0.92
CA ILE A 51 -15.24 3.97 -0.50
C ILE A 51 -14.28 2.93 -1.11
N SER A 52 -13.87 3.12 -2.37
CA SER A 52 -12.95 2.19 -3.03
C SER A 52 -11.59 2.05 -2.31
N PRO A 53 -10.84 3.13 -2.02
CA PRO A 53 -9.61 3.02 -1.25
C PRO A 53 -9.85 2.57 0.20
N ILE A 54 -10.98 2.90 0.84
CA ILE A 54 -11.30 2.40 2.18
C ILE A 54 -11.42 0.88 2.19
N ILE A 55 -12.22 0.31 1.29
CA ILE A 55 -12.41 -1.15 1.19
C ILE A 55 -11.06 -1.84 0.92
N PHE A 56 -10.27 -1.31 -0.01
CA PHE A 56 -8.97 -1.89 -0.35
C PHE A 56 -7.99 -1.84 0.83
N HIS A 57 -7.91 -0.72 1.55
CA HIS A 57 -7.07 -0.61 2.74
C HIS A 57 -7.53 -1.58 3.83
N SER A 58 -8.83 -1.60 4.15
CA SER A 58 -9.36 -2.52 5.16
C SER A 58 -9.09 -3.99 4.79
N PHE A 59 -9.23 -4.36 3.52
CA PHE A 59 -8.90 -5.70 3.05
C PHE A 59 -7.41 -6.02 3.24
N TYR A 60 -6.51 -5.11 2.86
CA TYR A 60 -5.07 -5.29 3.07
C TYR A 60 -4.72 -5.47 4.55
N ASN A 61 -5.24 -4.62 5.43
CA ASN A 61 -4.98 -4.72 6.87
C ASN A 61 -5.52 -6.01 7.47
N THR A 62 -6.72 -6.44 7.05
CA THR A 62 -7.29 -7.72 7.48
C THR A 62 -6.41 -8.89 7.06
N LEU A 63 -5.90 -8.90 5.82
CA LEU A 63 -5.00 -9.95 5.36
C LEU A 63 -3.71 -9.98 6.19
N VAL A 64 -3.10 -8.82 6.44
CA VAL A 64 -1.90 -8.71 7.28
C VAL A 64 -2.19 -9.19 8.70
N ALA A 65 -3.33 -8.84 9.28
CA ALA A 65 -3.73 -9.27 10.61
C ALA A 65 -3.94 -10.78 10.68
N ILE A 66 -4.61 -11.38 9.69
CA ILE A 66 -4.81 -12.84 9.59
C ILE A 66 -3.47 -13.55 9.47
N VAL A 67 -2.59 -13.13 8.56
CA VAL A 67 -1.26 -13.75 8.39
C VAL A 67 -0.44 -13.61 9.66
N SER A 68 -0.49 -12.47 10.33
CA SER A 68 0.20 -12.25 11.60
C SER A 68 -0.35 -13.15 12.71
N ALA A 69 -1.67 -13.29 12.79
CA ALA A 69 -2.33 -14.17 13.74
C ALA A 69 -1.97 -15.64 13.48
N ILE A 70 -2.02 -16.11 12.24
CA ILE A 70 -1.61 -17.47 11.86
C ILE A 70 -0.16 -17.71 12.27
N ASN A 71 0.75 -16.80 11.93
CA ASN A 71 2.16 -16.91 12.32
C ASN A 71 2.38 -16.92 13.84
N PHE A 72 1.51 -16.23 14.59
CA PHE A 72 1.59 -16.19 16.05
C PHE A 72 1.04 -17.48 16.68
N PHE A 73 -0.15 -17.94 16.26
CA PHE A 73 -0.83 -19.08 16.87
C PHE A 73 -0.26 -20.44 16.44
N LEU A 74 0.27 -20.56 15.22
CA LEU A 74 0.87 -21.83 14.76
C LEU A 74 2.25 -22.10 15.35
N LYS A 75 2.96 -21.07 15.84
CA LYS A 75 4.27 -21.25 16.45
C LYS A 75 4.13 -21.77 17.88
N PRO A 76 4.81 -22.87 18.26
CA PRO A 76 4.87 -23.34 19.64
C PRO A 76 5.32 -22.25 20.61
N GLU A 77 4.86 -22.30 21.87
CA GLU A 77 5.20 -21.30 22.89
C GLU A 77 6.71 -21.13 23.09
N THR A 78 7.44 -22.24 23.00
CA THR A 78 8.90 -22.28 23.04
C THR A 78 9.54 -21.45 21.94
N GLU A 79 9.01 -21.48 20.71
CA GLU A 79 9.52 -20.68 19.58
C GLU A 79 9.09 -19.21 19.62
N ARG A 80 7.96 -18.89 20.27
CA ARG A 80 7.51 -17.51 20.43
C ARG A 80 8.40 -16.70 21.36
N ASN A 81 8.97 -17.34 22.37
CA ASN A 81 9.78 -16.71 23.41
C ASN A 81 11.29 -16.97 23.27
N MET A 82 11.70 -17.80 22.30
CA MET A 82 13.12 -18.10 22.05
C MET A 82 13.78 -16.97 21.26
N PHE A 83 14.87 -16.43 21.80
CA PHE A 83 15.78 -15.60 21.04
C PHE A 83 16.53 -16.48 20.02
N MET A 84 16.05 -16.52 18.79
CA MET A 84 16.80 -17.17 17.70
C MET A 84 18.09 -16.40 17.44
N SER A 85 19.21 -17.12 17.34
CA SER A 85 20.45 -16.54 16.84
C SER A 85 20.26 -16.08 15.39
N VAL A 86 21.00 -15.03 15.00
CA VAL A 86 20.97 -14.52 13.61
C VAL A 86 21.33 -15.62 12.61
N GLU A 87 22.26 -16.51 12.99
CA GLU A 87 22.70 -17.64 12.18
C GLU A 87 21.57 -18.66 11.93
N THR A 88 20.84 -19.07 12.97
CA THR A 88 19.70 -19.99 12.83
C THR A 88 18.58 -19.37 11.99
N TYR A 89 18.33 -18.07 12.14
CA TYR A 89 17.37 -17.34 11.33
C TYR A 89 17.79 -17.31 9.85
N GLN A 90 19.05 -17.02 9.56
CA GLN A 90 19.59 -16.99 8.19
C GLN A 90 19.50 -18.36 7.51
N ASN A 91 19.89 -19.43 8.20
CA ASN A 91 19.82 -20.80 7.67
C ASN A 91 18.38 -21.22 7.35
N HIS A 92 17.41 -20.84 8.19
CA HIS A 92 15.99 -21.09 7.93
C HIS A 92 15.47 -20.28 6.72
N LEU A 93 15.92 -19.04 6.54
CA LEU A 93 15.54 -18.20 5.41
C LEU A 93 16.15 -18.67 4.08
N GLN A 94 17.37 -19.19 4.10
CA GLN A 94 18.15 -19.50 2.90
C GLN A 94 17.50 -20.58 2.04
N SER A 95 16.86 -21.57 2.67
CA SER A 95 16.15 -22.67 1.99
C SER A 95 14.98 -22.19 1.11
N LEU A 96 14.31 -21.10 1.48
CA LEU A 96 13.13 -20.57 0.78
C LEU A 96 13.37 -19.22 0.10
N LEU A 97 14.64 -18.78 0.06
CA LEU A 97 15.01 -17.44 -0.41
C LEU A 97 14.60 -17.21 -1.88
N SER A 98 14.86 -18.21 -2.72
CA SER A 98 14.53 -18.18 -4.15
C SER A 98 13.03 -18.00 -4.40
N GLN A 99 12.19 -18.74 -3.66
CA GLN A 99 10.74 -18.65 -3.75
C GLN A 99 10.22 -17.27 -3.35
N ARG A 100 10.80 -16.67 -2.30
CA ARG A 100 10.42 -15.33 -1.84
C ARG A 100 10.78 -14.26 -2.88
N PHE A 101 11.99 -14.32 -3.44
CA PHE A 101 12.39 -13.41 -4.52
C PHE A 101 11.50 -13.56 -5.75
N PHE A 102 11.16 -14.79 -6.12
CA PHE A 102 10.24 -15.04 -7.23
C PHE A 102 8.87 -14.41 -6.98
N LEU A 103 8.28 -14.60 -5.80
CA LEU A 103 6.99 -13.99 -5.44
C LEU A 103 7.05 -12.45 -5.42
N ILE A 104 8.13 -11.87 -4.88
CA ILE A 104 8.35 -10.42 -4.90
C ILE A 104 8.47 -9.92 -6.34
N PHE A 105 9.22 -10.61 -7.19
CA PHE A 105 9.43 -10.22 -8.58
C PHE A 105 8.12 -10.24 -9.38
N VAL A 106 7.36 -11.33 -9.26
CA VAL A 106 6.06 -11.47 -9.93
C VAL A 106 5.10 -10.38 -9.43
N SER A 107 4.93 -10.26 -8.11
CA SER A 107 4.01 -9.26 -7.53
C SER A 107 4.42 -7.82 -7.87
N ALA A 108 5.71 -7.49 -7.80
CA ALA A 108 6.23 -6.17 -8.17
C ALA A 108 5.95 -5.84 -9.63
N SER A 109 6.08 -6.81 -10.54
CA SER A 109 5.80 -6.61 -11.97
C SER A 109 4.35 -6.21 -12.22
N PHE A 110 3.39 -6.89 -11.58
CA PHE A 110 1.98 -6.54 -11.66
C PHE A 110 1.69 -5.15 -11.06
N VAL A 111 2.29 -4.84 -9.91
CA VAL A 111 2.08 -3.55 -9.23
C VAL A 111 2.68 -2.41 -10.04
N ILE A 112 3.89 -2.55 -10.57
CA ILE A 112 4.54 -1.55 -11.43
C ILE A 112 3.68 -1.30 -12.66
N TYR A 113 3.21 -2.37 -13.33
CA TYR A 113 2.32 -2.25 -14.47
C TYR A 113 1.02 -1.52 -14.10
N PHE A 114 0.37 -1.88 -13.00
CA PHE A 114 -0.85 -1.22 -12.53
C PHE A 114 -0.63 0.27 -12.26
N ILE A 115 0.43 0.62 -11.52
CA ILE A 115 0.77 2.00 -11.20
C ILE A 115 1.04 2.77 -12.48
N TYR A 116 1.91 2.25 -13.35
CA TYR A 116 2.25 2.89 -14.63
C TYR A 116 1.01 3.14 -15.49
N LYS A 117 0.13 2.14 -15.61
CA LYS A 117 -1.06 2.23 -16.47
C LYS A 117 -2.13 3.17 -15.93
N ASN A 118 -2.28 3.27 -14.60
CA ASN A 118 -3.39 3.98 -13.96
C ASN A 118 -2.95 5.30 -13.30
N PHE A 119 -1.68 5.70 -13.38
CA PHE A 119 -1.20 6.92 -12.75
C PHE A 119 -1.91 8.16 -13.34
N PRO A 120 -2.55 9.00 -12.52
CA PRO A 120 -3.26 10.18 -13.02
C PRO A 120 -2.33 11.19 -13.71
N LYS A 121 -2.84 11.82 -14.78
CA LYS A 121 -2.14 12.94 -15.43
C LYS A 121 -2.04 14.13 -14.46
N ASN A 122 -1.03 14.99 -14.66
CA ASN A 122 -0.78 16.07 -13.71
C ASN A 122 -1.89 17.14 -13.67
N ASN A 123 -2.67 17.24 -14.74
CA ASN A 123 -3.83 18.13 -14.91
C ASN A 123 -5.17 17.40 -14.72
N ALA A 124 -5.17 16.19 -14.14
CA ALA A 124 -6.42 15.47 -13.90
C ALA A 124 -7.33 16.25 -12.94
N ILE A 125 -8.64 16.21 -13.20
CA ILE A 125 -9.65 16.81 -12.32
C ILE A 125 -9.57 16.14 -10.96
N ILE A 126 -9.54 16.95 -9.91
CA ILE A 126 -9.47 16.44 -8.54
C ILE A 126 -10.82 15.80 -8.20
N PRO A 127 -10.85 14.57 -7.64
CA PRO A 127 -12.11 13.87 -7.33
C PRO A 127 -13.13 14.69 -6.53
N TYR A 128 -12.67 15.53 -5.61
CA TYR A 128 -13.55 16.42 -4.85
C TYR A 128 -14.34 17.38 -5.74
N HIS A 129 -13.68 18.04 -6.70
CA HIS A 129 -14.33 18.94 -7.64
C HIS A 129 -15.25 18.18 -8.59
N ALA A 130 -14.82 17.00 -9.07
CA ALA A 130 -15.66 16.14 -9.92
C ALA A 130 -16.96 15.72 -9.22
N ASN A 131 -16.90 15.41 -7.93
CA ASN A 131 -18.08 15.04 -7.14
C ASN A 131 -18.97 16.25 -6.81
N SER A 132 -18.38 17.40 -6.50
CA SER A 132 -19.13 18.63 -6.25
C SER A 132 -19.92 19.06 -7.48
N ALA A 133 -19.31 19.05 -8.68
CA ALA A 133 -20.00 19.38 -9.93
C ALA A 133 -21.21 18.46 -10.18
N LYS A 134 -21.05 17.14 -9.99
CA LYS A 134 -22.14 16.16 -10.14
C LYS A 134 -23.32 16.37 -9.17
N ILE A 135 -23.06 16.91 -7.97
CA ILE A 135 -24.13 17.22 -7.01
C ILE A 135 -24.92 18.43 -7.48
N HIS A 136 -24.23 19.46 -7.98
CA HIS A 136 -24.89 20.66 -8.50
C HIS A 136 -25.72 20.40 -9.77
N GLU A 137 -25.32 19.46 -10.62
CA GLU A 137 -26.12 19.04 -11.80
C GLU A 137 -27.38 18.24 -11.45
N ARG A 138 -27.50 17.72 -10.23
CA ARG A 138 -28.62 16.87 -9.78
C ARG A 138 -29.69 17.62 -8.98
N ASN A 139 -29.42 18.88 -8.62
CA ASN A 139 -30.31 19.75 -7.84
C ASN A 139 -30.87 20.85 -8.74
#